data_AF-A0A819XX11-F1
#
_entry.id   AF-A0A819XX11-F1
#
_cell.length_a   1.000
_cell.length_b   1.000
_cell.length_c   1.000
_cell.angle_alpha   90.00
_cell.angle_beta   90.00
_cell.angle_gamma   90.00
#
_symmetry.space_group_name_H-M   'P 1'
#
loop_
_entity.id
_entity.type
_entity.pdbx_description
1 polymer ?
#
loop_
_entity_poly.entity_id
_entity_poly.type
_entity_poly.pdbx_seq_one_letter_code
_entity_poly.pdbx_strand_id
1 'polypeptide(L)'
;MKPELRTITVLDITPVIFNETFLKYGETLSCPCSKVAIPYKDFVNHTITYHPICSSIFVSEQWIQALYVEDASRYGTGDFRSTANSQ
;
A
#
# COMPACT_ATOMS: atom_id res chain seq x y z
N MET A 1 -24.11 36.98 -35.51
CA MET A 1 -24.37 36.82 -34.07
C MET A 1 -23.19 36.06 -33.49
N LYS A 2 -22.46 36.64 -32.51
CA LYS A 2 -21.25 36.02 -31.94
C LYS A 2 -21.68 35.14 -30.75
N PRO A 3 -21.36 33.84 -30.72
CA PRO A 3 -21.72 33.00 -29.58
C PRO A 3 -21.01 33.49 -28.31
N GLU A 4 -21.77 33.68 -27.23
CA GLU A 4 -21.25 34.04 -25.91
C GLU A 4 -20.95 32.76 -25.14
N LEU A 5 -19.68 32.55 -24.79
CA LEU A 5 -19.25 31.44 -23.92
C LEU A 5 -19.52 31.84 -22.47
N ARG A 6 -20.19 30.96 -21.74
CA ARG A 6 -20.43 31.11 -20.29
C ARG A 6 -19.77 29.96 -19.54
N THR A 7 -18.99 30.31 -18.53
CA THR A 7 -18.37 29.35 -17.61
C THR A 7 -19.20 29.29 -16.33
N ILE A 8 -19.56 28.08 -15.91
CA ILE A 8 -20.29 27.83 -14.67
C ILE A 8 -19.38 27.01 -13.75
N THR A 9 -19.24 27.44 -12.50
CA THR A 9 -18.43 26.75 -11.49
C THR A 9 -19.34 25.99 -10.54
N VAL A 10 -19.05 24.71 -10.34
CA VAL A 10 -19.76 23.83 -9.40
C VAL A 10 -18.79 23.47 -8.27
N LEU A 11 -19.11 23.85 -7.03
CA LEU A 11 -18.20 23.69 -5.88
C LEU A 11 -18.34 22.32 -5.22
N ASP A 12 -19.56 21.83 -5.01
CA ASP A 12 -19.84 20.53 -4.40
C ASP A 12 -20.19 19.49 -5.47
N ILE A 13 -19.18 19.02 -6.17
CA ILE A 13 -19.37 18.00 -7.21
C ILE A 13 -19.49 16.61 -6.58
N THR A 14 -20.70 16.07 -6.55
CA THR A 14 -20.94 14.67 -6.15
C THR A 14 -20.71 13.73 -7.34
N PRO A 15 -20.50 12.41 -7.12
CA PRO A 15 -20.32 11.45 -8.21
C PRO A 15 -21.50 11.44 -9.21
N VAL A 16 -22.72 11.64 -8.71
CA VAL A 16 -23.94 11.71 -9.55
C VAL A 16 -23.91 12.96 -10.43
N ILE A 17 -23.69 14.13 -9.83
CA ILE A 17 -23.62 15.41 -10.56
C ILE A 17 -22.48 15.38 -11.58
N PHE A 18 -21.34 14.80 -11.22
CA PHE A 18 -20.21 14.62 -12.14
C PHE A 18 -20.62 13.79 -13.37
N ASN A 19 -21.20 12.61 -13.16
CA ASN A 19 -21.59 11.73 -14.27
C ASN A 19 -22.61 12.40 -15.19
N GLU A 20 -23.65 13.03 -14.64
CA GLU A 20 -24.66 13.74 -15.42
C GLU A 20 -24.05 14.91 -16.23
N THR A 21 -23.15 15.68 -15.60
CA THR A 21 -22.48 16.81 -16.25
C THR A 21 -21.51 16.33 -17.33
N PHE A 22 -20.77 15.24 -17.06
CA PHE A 22 -19.82 14.64 -17.99
C PHE A 22 -20.53 14.11 -19.24
N LEU A 23 -21.69 13.45 -19.08
CA LEU A 23 -22.50 12.98 -20.20
C LEU A 23 -22.97 14.12 -21.12
N LYS A 24 -23.20 15.32 -20.56
CA LYS A 24 -23.76 16.46 -21.31
C LYS A 24 -22.70 17.43 -21.85
N TYR A 25 -21.58 17.58 -21.14
CA TYR A 25 -20.58 18.64 -21.40
C TYR A 25 -19.13 18.13 -21.35
N GLY A 26 -18.90 16.81 -21.47
CA GLY A 26 -17.60 16.18 -21.24
C GLY A 26 -16.43 16.81 -22.00
N GLU A 27 -16.63 17.25 -23.25
CA GLU A 27 -15.59 17.91 -24.05
C GLU A 27 -15.16 19.28 -23.52
N THR A 28 -16.00 19.93 -22.72
CA THR A 28 -15.78 21.29 -22.18
C THR A 28 -15.64 21.30 -20.66
N LEU A 29 -15.81 20.15 -20.01
CA LEU A 29 -15.73 20.03 -18.56
C LEU A 29 -14.26 20.13 -18.11
N SER A 30 -13.98 21.04 -17.18
CA SER A 30 -12.67 21.20 -16.58
C SER A 30 -12.74 20.97 -15.07
N CYS A 31 -11.95 20.03 -14.57
CA CYS A 31 -11.82 19.73 -13.15
C CYS A 31 -10.47 20.23 -12.65
N PRO A 32 -10.38 21.46 -12.11
CA PRO A 32 -9.14 21.93 -11.52
C PRO A 32 -8.82 21.10 -10.27
N CYS A 33 -7.61 20.53 -10.21
CA CYS A 33 -7.15 19.85 -9.00
C CYS A 33 -6.98 20.86 -7.87
N SER A 34 -7.74 20.69 -6.77
CA SER A 34 -7.60 21.54 -5.58
C SER A 34 -6.45 21.12 -4.67
N LYS A 35 -5.95 19.88 -4.83
CA LYS A 35 -4.83 19.32 -4.07
C LYS A 35 -3.77 18.77 -5.04
N VAL A 36 -2.51 19.14 -4.80
CA VAL A 36 -1.35 18.65 -5.58
C VAL A 36 -0.93 17.24 -5.14
N ALA A 37 -1.20 16.88 -3.89
CA ALA A 37 -0.90 15.56 -3.34
C ALA A 37 -1.98 15.15 -2.33
N ILE A 38 -2.22 13.84 -2.25
CA ILE A 38 -3.09 13.24 -1.25
C ILE A 38 -2.19 12.41 -0.32
N PRO A 39 -2.17 12.70 1.00
CA PRO A 39 -1.43 11.91 1.96
C PRO A 39 -1.76 10.41 1.87
N TYR A 40 -0.74 9.54 1.91
CA TYR A 40 -0.93 8.08 1.84
C TYR A 40 -1.91 7.55 2.91
N LYS A 41 -1.87 8.15 4.12
CA LYS A 41 -2.77 7.82 5.23
C LYS A 41 -4.26 7.99 4.92
N ASP A 42 -4.61 8.80 3.92
CA ASP A 42 -6.00 9.05 3.53
C ASP A 42 -6.57 7.86 2.73
N PHE A 43 -5.71 7.05 2.12
CA PHE A 43 -6.08 5.82 1.41
C PHE A 43 -5.89 4.57 2.26
N VAL A 44 -4.89 4.59 3.13
CA VAL A 44 -4.43 3.41 3.85
C VAL A 44 -4.37 3.71 5.34
N ASN A 45 -5.29 3.11 6.08
CA ASN A 45 -5.30 3.14 7.54
C ASN A 45 -4.88 1.76 8.07
N HIS A 46 -3.65 1.66 8.58
CA HIS A 46 -3.14 0.43 9.18
C HIS A 46 -2.82 0.66 10.66
N THR A 47 -3.50 -0.10 11.52
CA THR A 47 -3.11 -0.30 12.92
C THR A 47 -2.17 -1.50 12.97
N ILE A 48 -0.87 -1.24 12.98
CA ILE A 48 0.13 -2.32 13.06
C ILE A 48 0.00 -3.00 14.43
N THR A 49 -0.43 -4.26 14.43
CA THR A 49 -0.43 -5.10 15.64
C THR A 49 0.75 -6.05 15.54
N TYR A 50 1.80 -5.78 16.32
CA TYR A 50 2.95 -6.67 16.40
C TYR A 50 2.58 -7.87 17.27
N HIS A 51 2.54 -9.07 16.68
CA HIS A 51 2.50 -10.29 17.46
C HIS A 51 3.93 -10.60 17.94
N PRO A 52 4.15 -10.83 19.25
CA PRO A 52 5.45 -11.27 19.73
C PRO A 52 5.82 -12.61 19.07
N ILE A 53 7.08 -12.76 18.69
CA ILE A 53 7.64 -13.98 18.09
C ILE A 53 7.54 -15.17 19.07
N CYS A 54 7.10 -14.97 20.31
CA CYS A 54 6.99 -15.98 21.36
C CYS A 54 6.12 -17.21 21.00
N SER A 55 5.21 -17.11 20.02
CA SER A 55 4.44 -18.25 19.50
C SER A 55 4.95 -18.79 18.16
N SER A 56 6.07 -18.25 17.66
CA SER A 56 6.67 -18.69 16.41
C SER A 56 7.37 -20.02 16.60
N ILE A 57 7.35 -20.86 15.58
CA ILE A 57 8.12 -22.09 15.58
C ILE A 57 9.63 -21.78 15.71
N PHE A 58 10.09 -20.63 15.22
CA PHE A 58 11.50 -20.20 15.25
C PHE A 58 12.05 -19.92 16.65
N VAL A 59 11.20 -19.72 17.66
CA VAL A 59 11.64 -19.59 19.07
C VAL A 59 11.49 -20.88 19.86
N SER A 60 11.07 -21.97 19.21
CA SER A 60 11.01 -23.26 19.88
C SER A 60 12.42 -23.79 20.11
N GLU A 61 12.60 -24.52 21.22
CA GLU A 61 13.87 -25.14 21.56
C GLU A 61 14.37 -26.07 20.44
N GLN A 62 13.46 -26.78 19.78
CA GLN A 62 13.76 -27.64 18.64
C GLN A 62 14.38 -26.86 17.47
N TRP A 63 13.84 -25.68 17.14
CA TRP A 63 14.38 -24.84 16.08
C TRP A 63 15.69 -24.19 16.47
N ILE A 64 15.83 -23.76 17.72
CA ILE A 64 17.09 -23.21 18.23
C ILE A 64 18.19 -24.27 18.15
N GLN A 65 17.92 -25.50 18.57
CA GLN A 65 18.86 -26.63 18.47
C GLN A 65 19.23 -26.95 17.01
N ALA A 66 18.29 -26.79 16.07
CA ALA A 66 18.54 -27.00 14.64
C ALA A 66 19.59 -26.03 14.05
N LEU A 67 19.86 -24.89 14.70
CA LEU A 67 20.93 -23.96 14.31
C LEU A 67 22.32 -24.48 14.66
N TYR A 68 22.42 -25.36 15.66
CA TYR A 68 23.70 -25.87 16.18
C TYR A 68 23.99 -27.31 15.75
N VAL A 69 23.26 -27.83 14.75
CA VAL A 69 23.52 -29.16 14.20
C VAL A 69 24.90 -29.15 13.52
N GLU A 70 25.74 -30.12 13.90
CA GLU A 70 27.04 -30.32 13.27
C GLU A 70 26.88 -30.53 11.76
N ASP A 71 27.77 -29.94 10.97
CA ASP A 71 27.74 -30.02 9.50
C ASP A 71 26.48 -29.42 8.86
N ALA A 72 25.94 -28.33 9.43
CA ALA A 72 24.88 -27.52 8.80
C ALA A 72 25.24 -27.06 7.37
N SER A 73 26.54 -26.96 7.06
CA SER A 73 27.11 -26.76 5.72
C SER A 73 26.66 -27.80 4.68
N ARG A 74 26.30 -29.01 5.11
CA ARG A 74 25.88 -30.11 4.23
C ARG A 74 24.54 -29.86 3.53
N TYR A 75 23.70 -28.98 4.08
CA TYR A 75 22.40 -28.63 3.50
C TYR A 75 22.48 -27.58 2.38
N GLY A 76 23.70 -27.16 2.02
CA GLY A 76 23.99 -26.24 0.91
C GLY A 76 24.14 -24.79 1.36
N THR A 77 24.88 -24.00 0.58
CA THR A 77 25.25 -22.60 0.91
C THR A 77 24.05 -21.66 1.05
N GLY A 78 22.88 -22.03 0.52
CA GLY A 78 21.64 -21.26 0.66
C GLY A 78 20.82 -21.58 1.91
N ASP A 79 21.21 -22.59 2.69
CA ASP A 79 20.54 -22.91 3.94
C ASP A 79 20.93 -21.88 5.00
N PHE A 80 19.94 -21.15 5.53
CA PHE A 80 20.17 -20.11 6.53
C PHE A 80 20.87 -20.66 7.80
N ARG A 81 20.70 -21.95 8.13
CA ARG A 81 21.35 -22.58 9.28
C ARG A 81 22.87 -22.61 9.16
N SER A 82 23.41 -22.48 7.94
CA SER A 82 24.86 -22.37 7.70
C SER A 82 25.48 -21.03 8.13
N THR A 83 24.65 -20.00 8.33
CA THR A 83 25.09 -18.63 8.70
C THR A 83 24.41 -18.10 9.96
N ALA A 84 23.36 -18.76 10.45
CA ALA A 84 22.59 -18.31 11.60
C ALA A 84 23.29 -18.51 12.95
N ASN A 85 24.26 -19.44 13.05
CA ASN A 85 24.98 -19.78 14.27
C ASN A 85 26.31 -19.01 14.45
N SER A 86 26.64 -18.07 13.56
CA SER A 86 27.92 -17.35 13.54
C SER A 86 27.87 -15.94 14.17
N GLN A 87 26.82 -15.63 14.96
CA GLN A 87 26.71 -14.36 15.69
C GLN A 87 27.45 -14.37 17.02
#